data_AF-A0A7X3QJG3-F1
#
_entry.id   AF-A0A7X3QJG3-F1
#
_cell.length_a   1.000
_cell.length_b   1.000
_cell.length_c   1.000
_cell.angle_alpha   90.00
_cell.angle_beta   90.00
_cell.angle_gamma   90.00
#
_symmetry.space_group_name_H-M   'P 1'
#
loop_
_entity.id
_entity.type
_entity.pdbx_description
1 polymer ?
#
loop_
_entity_poly.entity_id
_entity_poly.type
_entity_poly.pdbx_seq_one_letter_code
_entity_poly.pdbx_strand_id
1 'polypeptide(L)'
;MTLKATALLSIGAIWAGAVTAAVLQGDVWWILIFAALATGAVGFRRSVGLARVLAIAGTWGGAAAVVAANPDNAWVSVFAFLTTGAVVYSAMDRNSFLTGLAVAVSWAAVGVTLSVTGDGAWIAVFAFLTAGSVANSRDDTTAGLFAILGWVAATVLMVVLDGSYWIAVFAFVASTLHFGLFGIPRPARIEWDFRSDDHSASVR
;
A
#
# COMPACT_ATOMS: atom_id res chain seq x y z
N MET A 1 7.64 -21.14 -1.47
CA MET A 1 6.31 -21.01 -0.81
C MET A 1 5.22 -21.28 -1.81
N THR A 2 4.15 -21.99 -1.43
CA THR A 2 3.00 -22.22 -2.32
C THR A 2 2.16 -20.94 -2.42
N LEU A 3 1.57 -20.66 -3.59
CA LEU A 3 0.78 -19.46 -3.86
C LEU A 3 -0.45 -19.28 -2.94
N LYS A 4 -0.88 -20.38 -2.30
CA LYS A 4 -1.94 -20.37 -1.27
C LYS A 4 -1.42 -19.87 0.08
N ALA A 5 -0.16 -20.15 0.43
CA ALA A 5 0.43 -19.72 1.69
C ALA A 5 0.60 -18.19 1.75
N THR A 6 0.95 -17.55 0.64
CA THR A 6 1.10 -16.09 0.57
C THR A 6 -0.23 -15.33 0.61
N ALA A 7 -1.30 -15.90 0.05
CA ALA A 7 -2.66 -15.39 0.22
C ALA A 7 -3.08 -15.45 1.70
N LEU A 8 -2.86 -16.59 2.36
CA LEU A 8 -3.13 -16.74 3.80
C LEU A 8 -2.30 -15.78 4.65
N LEU A 9 -1.02 -15.56 4.31
CA LEU A 9 -0.18 -14.57 4.99
C LEU A 9 -0.71 -13.15 4.83
N SER A 10 -1.21 -12.80 3.63
CA SER A 10 -1.81 -11.48 3.39
C SER A 10 -3.09 -11.29 4.21
N ILE A 11 -3.96 -12.31 4.23
CA ILE A 11 -5.16 -12.33 5.08
C ILE A 11 -4.78 -12.21 6.55
N GLY A 12 -3.78 -12.98 7.00
CA GLY A 12 -3.24 -12.91 8.35
C GLY A 12 -2.74 -11.51 8.71
N ALA A 13 -2.04 -10.83 7.79
CA ALA A 13 -1.56 -9.47 8.01
C ALA A 13 -2.70 -8.44 8.11
N ILE A 14 -3.74 -8.57 7.27
CA ILE A 14 -4.96 -7.75 7.33
C ILE A 14 -5.61 -7.87 8.71
N TRP A 15 -5.88 -9.10 9.14
CA TRP A 15 -6.56 -9.35 10.40
C TRP A 15 -5.69 -9.00 11.62
N ALA A 16 -4.37 -9.25 11.56
CA ALA A 16 -3.47 -8.83 12.62
C ALA A 16 -3.55 -7.31 12.84
N GLY A 17 -3.45 -6.51 11.78
CA GLY A 17 -3.58 -5.05 11.90
C GLY A 17 -4.96 -4.62 12.40
N ALA A 18 -6.03 -5.12 11.78
CA ALA A 18 -7.40 -4.70 12.09
C ALA A 18 -7.85 -5.10 13.50
N VAL A 19 -7.53 -6.32 13.95
CA VAL A 19 -7.87 -6.79 15.30
C VAL A 19 -7.03 -6.07 16.34
N THR A 20 -5.73 -5.87 16.12
CA THR A 20 -4.91 -5.08 17.05
C THR A 20 -5.48 -3.68 17.24
N ALA A 21 -5.87 -3.01 16.16
CA ALA A 21 -6.50 -1.70 16.22
C ALA A 21 -7.84 -1.71 17.00
N ALA A 22 -8.74 -2.65 16.69
CA ALA A 22 -10.05 -2.74 17.34
C ALA A 22 -9.96 -3.14 18.83
N VAL A 23 -8.97 -3.95 19.21
CA VAL A 23 -8.73 -4.32 20.61
C VAL A 23 -8.18 -3.14 21.42
N LEU A 24 -7.28 -2.35 20.82
CA LEU A 24 -6.71 -1.18 21.48
C LEU A 24 -7.72 -0.04 21.59
N GLN A 25 -8.63 0.08 20.62
CA GLN A 25 -9.61 1.15 20.53
C GLN A 25 -11.00 0.56 20.26
N GLY A 26 -11.77 0.34 21.34
CA GLY A 26 -13.03 -0.42 21.30
C GLY A 26 -14.15 0.20 20.45
N ASP A 27 -14.10 1.50 20.15
CA ASP A 27 -15.10 2.19 19.32
C ASP A 27 -14.81 2.11 17.81
N VAL A 28 -13.77 1.37 17.43
CA VAL A 28 -13.25 1.36 16.05
C VAL A 28 -13.59 0.07 15.30
N TRP A 29 -14.62 -0.65 15.76
CA TRP A 29 -15.02 -1.97 15.25
C TRP A 29 -15.27 -2.00 13.74
N TRP A 30 -15.63 -0.86 13.13
CA TRP A 30 -15.89 -0.75 11.70
C TRP A 30 -14.65 -0.96 10.81
N ILE A 31 -13.41 -0.87 11.36
CA ILE A 31 -12.19 -1.30 10.66
C ILE A 31 -12.28 -2.77 10.21
N LEU A 32 -13.01 -3.60 10.98
CA LEU A 32 -13.20 -5.01 10.69
C LEU A 32 -14.05 -5.23 9.43
N ILE A 33 -14.94 -4.29 9.09
CA ILE A 33 -15.71 -4.35 7.84
C ILE A 33 -14.75 -4.24 6.65
N PHE A 34 -13.83 -3.26 6.68
CA PHE A 34 -12.85 -3.07 5.62
C PHE A 34 -11.82 -4.22 5.57
N ALA A 35 -11.47 -4.80 6.72
CA ALA A 35 -10.63 -5.99 6.78
C ALA A 35 -11.30 -7.21 6.14
N ALA A 36 -12.61 -7.40 6.37
CA ALA A 36 -13.39 -8.46 5.73
C ALA A 36 -13.48 -8.26 4.21
N LEU A 37 -13.72 -7.03 3.75
CA LEU A 37 -13.72 -6.70 2.31
C LEU A 37 -12.34 -6.93 1.67
N ALA A 38 -11.26 -6.53 2.35
CA ALA A 38 -9.89 -6.77 1.91
C ALA A 38 -9.55 -8.27 1.84
N THR A 39 -10.03 -9.05 2.82
CA THR A 39 -9.93 -10.51 2.82
C THR A 39 -10.63 -11.10 1.60
N GLY A 40 -11.82 -10.61 1.26
CA GLY A 40 -12.52 -10.99 0.04
C GLY A 40 -11.69 -10.71 -1.21
N ALA A 41 -11.16 -9.48 -1.35
CA ALA A 41 -10.32 -9.10 -2.49
C ALA A 41 -9.10 -10.03 -2.65
N VAL A 42 -8.40 -10.33 -1.55
CA VAL A 42 -7.27 -11.28 -1.57
C VAL A 42 -7.74 -12.70 -1.92
N GLY A 43 -8.84 -13.16 -1.32
CA GLY A 43 -9.37 -14.52 -1.50
C GLY A 43 -9.84 -14.82 -2.92
N PHE A 44 -10.35 -13.82 -3.65
CA PHE A 44 -10.70 -13.97 -5.06
C PHE A 44 -9.48 -14.22 -5.96
N ARG A 45 -8.27 -13.84 -5.54
CA ARG A 45 -7.03 -14.09 -6.29
C ARG A 45 -6.33 -15.36 -5.81
N ARG A 46 -6.16 -16.34 -6.70
CA ARG A 46 -5.55 -17.65 -6.38
C ARG A 46 -4.04 -17.58 -6.07
N SER A 47 -3.38 -16.46 -6.34
CA SER A 47 -1.92 -16.32 -6.23
C SER A 47 -1.48 -14.89 -5.87
N VAL A 48 -0.91 -14.74 -4.67
CA VAL A 48 -0.34 -13.48 -4.20
C VAL A 48 1.19 -13.62 -4.14
N GLY A 49 1.92 -12.77 -4.87
CA GLY A 49 3.40 -12.75 -4.79
C GLY A 49 3.91 -12.14 -3.48
N LEU A 50 5.16 -12.40 -3.09
CA LEU A 50 5.71 -11.93 -1.81
C LEU A 50 5.79 -10.39 -1.75
N ALA A 51 6.05 -9.74 -2.89
CA ALA A 51 5.97 -8.28 -3.01
C ALA A 51 4.59 -7.72 -2.61
N ARG A 52 3.50 -8.39 -3.02
CA ARG A 52 2.13 -8.00 -2.65
C ARG A 52 1.83 -8.27 -1.18
N VAL A 53 2.33 -9.39 -0.63
CA VAL A 53 2.22 -9.68 0.82
C VAL A 53 2.86 -8.55 1.62
N LEU A 54 4.07 -8.14 1.24
CA LEU A 54 4.79 -7.05 1.90
C LEU A 54 4.00 -5.74 1.83
N ALA A 55 3.49 -5.38 0.66
CA ALA A 55 2.68 -4.17 0.47
C ALA A 55 1.40 -4.19 1.33
N ILE A 56 0.66 -5.29 1.35
CA ILE A 56 -0.56 -5.45 2.15
C ILE A 56 -0.23 -5.40 3.65
N ALA A 57 0.83 -6.08 4.08
CA ALA A 57 1.26 -6.07 5.47
C ALA A 57 1.67 -4.67 5.94
N GLY A 58 2.44 -3.93 5.13
CA GLY A 58 2.80 -2.55 5.44
C GLY A 58 1.58 -1.62 5.46
N THR A 59 0.63 -1.82 4.55
CA THR A 59 -0.64 -1.07 4.49
C THR A 59 -1.45 -1.20 5.77
N TRP A 60 -1.72 -2.44 6.18
CA TRP A 60 -2.53 -2.71 7.37
C TRP A 60 -1.78 -2.46 8.67
N GLY A 61 -0.45 -2.64 8.70
CA GLY A 61 0.40 -2.25 9.82
C GLY A 61 0.41 -0.72 10.02
N GLY A 62 0.55 0.05 8.94
CA GLY A 62 0.45 1.51 8.97
C GLY A 62 -0.92 1.97 9.47
N ALA A 63 -2.01 1.46 8.87
CA ALA A 63 -3.37 1.78 9.30
C ALA A 63 -3.63 1.45 10.78
N ALA A 64 -3.15 0.29 11.25
CA ALA A 64 -3.29 -0.09 12.64
C ALA A 64 -2.55 0.85 13.60
N ALA A 65 -1.33 1.28 13.24
CA ALA A 65 -0.56 2.25 14.03
C ALA A 65 -1.27 3.61 14.14
N VAL A 66 -1.86 4.08 13.04
CA VAL A 66 -2.66 5.32 13.03
C VAL A 66 -3.86 5.20 13.98
N VAL A 67 -4.66 4.14 13.81
CA VAL A 67 -5.87 3.93 14.61
C VAL A 67 -5.52 3.77 16.09
N ALA A 68 -4.47 3.00 16.40
CA ALA A 68 -4.03 2.80 17.76
C ALA A 68 -3.64 4.13 18.44
N ALA A 69 -3.03 5.04 17.69
CA ALA A 69 -2.66 6.36 18.19
C ALA A 69 -3.85 7.32 18.32
N ASN A 70 -4.77 7.31 17.35
CA ASN A 70 -5.98 8.13 17.38
C ASN A 70 -7.17 7.40 16.71
N PRO A 71 -8.23 7.03 17.46
CA PRO A 71 -9.38 6.31 16.93
C PRO A 71 -10.18 7.10 15.89
N ASP A 72 -10.14 8.44 15.92
CA ASP A 72 -10.85 9.29 14.96
C ASP A 72 -10.33 9.10 13.52
N ASN A 73 -9.09 8.64 13.37
CA ASN A 73 -8.45 8.38 12.09
C ASN A 73 -8.76 7.00 11.51
N ALA A 74 -9.74 6.29 12.06
CA ALA A 74 -10.13 4.97 11.61
C ALA A 74 -10.57 4.88 10.13
N TRP A 75 -10.94 6.01 9.54
CA TRP A 75 -11.26 6.13 8.11
C TRP A 75 -10.09 5.82 7.19
N VAL A 76 -8.85 5.88 7.70
CA VAL A 76 -7.67 5.39 6.99
C VAL A 76 -7.82 3.92 6.56
N SER A 77 -8.66 3.13 7.24
CA SER A 77 -8.99 1.76 6.84
C SER A 77 -9.69 1.65 5.48
N VAL A 78 -10.46 2.67 5.06
CA VAL A 78 -11.05 2.75 3.71
C VAL A 78 -9.94 2.73 2.67
N PHE A 79 -8.91 3.56 2.88
CA PHE A 79 -7.78 3.66 1.96
C PHE A 79 -6.84 2.47 2.05
N ALA A 80 -6.76 1.81 3.21
CA ALA A 80 -6.06 0.54 3.36
C ALA A 80 -6.73 -0.57 2.54
N PHE A 81 -8.06 -0.62 2.56
CA PHE A 81 -8.84 -1.52 1.71
C PHE A 81 -8.66 -1.20 0.22
N LEU A 82 -8.79 0.07 -0.20
CA LEU A 82 -8.59 0.45 -1.60
C LEU A 82 -7.17 0.17 -2.08
N THR A 83 -6.17 0.37 -1.22
CA THR A 83 -4.77 -0.02 -1.49
C THR A 83 -4.64 -1.52 -1.66
N THR A 84 -5.31 -2.31 -0.84
CA THR A 84 -5.33 -3.77 -1.00
C THR A 84 -5.89 -4.13 -2.37
N GLY A 85 -7.00 -3.53 -2.79
CA GLY A 85 -7.54 -3.71 -4.14
C GLY A 85 -6.54 -3.33 -5.24
N ALA A 86 -5.93 -2.14 -5.14
CA ALA A 86 -4.93 -1.68 -6.10
C ALA A 86 -3.74 -2.63 -6.20
N VAL A 87 -3.20 -3.11 -5.07
CA VAL A 87 -2.06 -4.05 -5.04
C VAL A 87 -2.48 -5.42 -5.57
N VAL A 88 -3.63 -5.94 -5.14
CA VAL A 88 -4.12 -7.27 -5.52
C VAL A 88 -4.51 -7.34 -6.98
N TYR A 89 -4.96 -6.26 -7.62
CA TYR A 89 -5.36 -6.28 -9.03
C TYR A 89 -4.41 -5.50 -9.96
N SER A 90 -3.25 -5.10 -9.45
CA SER A 90 -2.19 -4.45 -10.24
C SER A 90 -1.40 -5.42 -11.12
N ALA A 91 -0.70 -4.84 -12.09
CA ALA A 91 0.30 -5.48 -12.94
C ALA A 91 1.65 -5.80 -12.23
N MET A 92 1.77 -5.64 -10.90
CA MET A 92 3.00 -5.90 -10.14
C MET A 92 3.48 -7.36 -10.29
N ASP A 93 4.76 -7.60 -10.58
CA ASP A 93 5.29 -8.98 -10.56
C ASP A 93 5.47 -9.50 -9.13
N ARG A 94 5.42 -10.82 -8.97
CA ARG A 94 5.61 -11.53 -7.70
C ARG A 94 6.96 -11.26 -7.06
N ASN A 95 8.00 -11.00 -7.86
CA ASN A 95 9.37 -10.76 -7.44
C ASN A 95 9.73 -9.27 -7.33
N SER A 96 8.75 -8.38 -7.55
CA SER A 96 8.91 -6.93 -7.54
C SER A 96 9.02 -6.35 -6.13
N PHE A 97 10.04 -6.78 -5.39
CA PHE A 97 10.21 -6.49 -3.98
C PHE A 97 10.27 -5.01 -3.68
N LEU A 98 10.98 -4.23 -4.51
CA LEU A 98 11.09 -2.78 -4.32
C LEU A 98 9.76 -2.07 -4.49
N THR A 99 8.94 -2.51 -5.43
CA THR A 99 7.58 -1.99 -5.64
C THR A 99 6.70 -2.29 -4.44
N GLY A 100 6.75 -3.53 -3.92
CA GLY A 100 6.03 -3.92 -2.71
C GLY A 100 6.50 -3.17 -1.47
N LEU A 101 7.82 -3.00 -1.33
CA LEU A 101 8.45 -2.24 -0.25
C LEU A 101 8.10 -0.76 -0.32
N ALA A 102 8.03 -0.15 -1.51
CA ALA A 102 7.61 1.23 -1.69
C ALA A 102 6.21 1.48 -1.16
N VAL A 103 5.27 0.57 -1.44
CA VAL A 103 3.92 0.63 -0.86
C VAL A 103 3.98 0.51 0.66
N ALA A 104 4.71 -0.48 1.17
CA ALA A 104 4.86 -0.67 2.62
C ALA A 104 5.46 0.56 3.32
N VAL A 105 6.49 1.18 2.73
CA VAL A 105 7.13 2.40 3.24
C VAL A 105 6.18 3.59 3.21
N SER A 106 5.41 3.77 2.13
CA SER A 106 4.43 4.85 2.06
C SER A 106 3.34 4.74 3.14
N TRP A 107 2.93 3.52 3.49
CA TRP A 107 1.97 3.28 4.57
C TRP A 107 2.59 3.33 5.97
N ALA A 108 3.84 2.89 6.12
CA ALA A 108 4.59 3.11 7.36
C ALA A 108 4.78 4.62 7.62
N ALA A 109 5.02 5.41 6.58
CA ALA A 109 5.08 6.87 6.64
C ALA A 109 3.77 7.49 7.15
N VAL A 110 2.61 7.01 6.65
CA VAL A 110 1.29 7.39 7.16
C VAL A 110 1.19 7.08 8.66
N GLY A 111 1.55 5.85 9.06
CA GLY A 111 1.56 5.40 10.46
C GLY A 111 2.41 6.32 11.34
N VAL A 112 3.69 6.48 11.01
CA VAL A 112 4.62 7.32 11.78
C VAL A 112 4.14 8.76 11.86
N THR A 113 3.76 9.37 10.74
CA THR A 113 3.39 10.79 10.71
C THR A 113 2.16 11.03 11.57
N LEU A 114 1.07 10.29 11.34
CA LEU A 114 -0.19 10.52 12.05
C LEU A 114 -0.13 10.10 13.52
N SER A 115 0.69 9.10 13.87
CA SER A 115 0.91 8.75 15.28
C SER A 115 1.68 9.83 16.04
N VAL A 116 2.46 10.67 15.36
CA VAL A 116 3.22 11.77 15.98
C VAL A 116 2.45 13.09 15.96
N THR A 117 1.84 13.44 14.82
CA THR A 117 1.20 14.75 14.63
C THR A 117 -0.30 14.76 14.92
N GLY A 118 -0.95 13.60 15.02
CA GLY A 118 -2.37 13.45 15.39
C GLY A 118 -3.40 13.82 14.31
N ASP A 119 -3.08 14.76 13.41
CA ASP A 119 -3.92 15.18 12.28
C ASP A 119 -3.24 14.87 10.94
N GLY A 120 -3.99 14.99 9.83
CA GLY A 120 -3.46 14.89 8.46
C GLY A 120 -3.82 13.61 7.72
N ALA A 121 -4.93 12.95 8.05
CA ALA A 121 -5.22 11.63 7.49
C ALA A 121 -5.42 11.61 5.94
N TRP A 122 -5.49 12.77 5.28
CA TRP A 122 -5.29 12.95 3.84
C TRP A 122 -4.00 12.32 3.29
N ILE A 123 -2.96 12.16 4.12
CA ILE A 123 -1.72 11.44 3.75
C ILE A 123 -2.03 10.00 3.29
N ALA A 124 -3.05 9.35 3.86
CA ALA A 124 -3.48 8.01 3.45
C ALA A 124 -4.01 7.97 2.01
N VAL A 125 -4.60 9.06 1.52
CA VAL A 125 -5.02 9.20 0.11
C VAL A 125 -3.80 9.14 -0.80
N PHE A 126 -2.76 9.90 -0.47
CA PHE A 126 -1.53 9.93 -1.28
C PHE A 126 -0.74 8.63 -1.18
N ALA A 127 -0.76 7.94 -0.03
CA ALA A 127 -0.17 6.60 0.10
C ALA A 127 -0.92 5.58 -0.75
N PHE A 128 -2.26 5.62 -0.77
CA PHE A 128 -3.08 4.82 -1.68
C PHE A 128 -2.76 5.11 -3.16
N LEU A 129 -2.73 6.39 -3.56
CA LEU A 129 -2.41 6.77 -4.94
C LEU A 129 -0.99 6.36 -5.33
N THR A 130 -0.03 6.46 -4.38
CA THR A 130 1.33 5.94 -4.57
C THR A 130 1.27 4.44 -4.82
N ALA A 131 0.54 3.69 -4.01
CA ALA A 131 0.39 2.24 -4.19
C ALA A 131 -0.19 1.89 -5.57
N GLY A 132 -1.23 2.59 -6.02
CA GLY A 132 -1.78 2.42 -7.35
C GLY A 132 -0.78 2.73 -8.46
N SER A 133 0.00 3.81 -8.32
CA SER A 133 0.99 4.21 -9.33
C SER A 133 2.19 3.26 -9.40
N VAL A 134 2.78 2.93 -8.25
CA VAL A 134 3.98 2.11 -8.15
C VAL A 134 3.65 0.65 -8.46
N ALA A 135 2.52 0.11 -7.96
CA ALA A 135 2.14 -1.26 -8.29
C ALA A 135 1.84 -1.48 -9.78
N ASN A 136 1.54 -0.42 -10.54
CA ASN A 136 1.31 -0.50 -11.98
C ASN A 136 2.51 -0.03 -12.82
N SER A 137 3.69 0.16 -12.21
CA SER A 137 4.90 0.57 -12.94
C SER A 137 5.58 -0.56 -13.74
N ARG A 138 5.01 -1.78 -13.76
CA ARG A 138 5.55 -2.96 -14.46
C ARG A 138 7.01 -3.25 -14.09
N ASP A 139 7.27 -3.27 -12.78
CA ASP A 139 8.58 -3.60 -12.17
C ASP A 139 9.71 -2.61 -12.46
N ASP A 140 9.34 -1.38 -12.75
CA ASP A 140 10.26 -0.27 -12.77
C ASP A 140 10.90 -0.09 -11.38
N THR A 141 12.13 -0.59 -11.27
CA THR A 141 12.96 -0.54 -10.06
C THR A 141 13.21 0.90 -9.62
N THR A 142 13.36 1.81 -10.59
CA THR A 142 13.56 3.22 -10.32
C THR A 142 12.31 3.87 -9.74
N ALA A 143 11.11 3.57 -10.25
CA ALA A 143 9.86 4.05 -9.66
C ALA A 143 9.70 3.61 -8.19
N GLY A 144 10.02 2.35 -7.87
CA GLY A 144 10.03 1.84 -6.50
C GLY A 144 11.02 2.58 -5.60
N LEU A 145 12.25 2.82 -6.07
CA LEU A 145 13.28 3.53 -5.30
C LEU A 145 12.91 5.00 -5.05
N PHE A 146 12.41 5.71 -6.07
CA PHE A 146 11.95 7.10 -5.93
C PHE A 146 10.81 7.21 -4.94
N ALA A 147 9.87 6.26 -4.96
CA ALA A 147 8.79 6.23 -3.99
C ALA A 147 9.31 6.01 -2.56
N ILE A 148 10.22 5.05 -2.35
CA ILE A 148 10.83 4.81 -1.02
C ILE A 148 11.53 6.08 -0.51
N LEU A 149 12.44 6.64 -1.30
CA LEU A 149 13.21 7.82 -0.90
C LEU A 149 12.31 9.04 -0.69
N GLY A 150 11.36 9.25 -1.58
CA GLY A 150 10.40 10.36 -1.50
C GLY A 150 9.53 10.28 -0.24
N TRP A 151 8.98 9.10 0.06
CA TRP A 151 8.16 8.91 1.26
C TRP A 151 8.96 8.97 2.56
N VAL A 152 10.20 8.47 2.59
CA VAL A 152 11.08 8.62 3.76
C VAL A 152 11.40 10.09 4.01
N ALA A 153 11.84 10.82 2.98
CA ALA A 153 12.15 12.24 3.09
C ALA A 153 10.91 13.05 3.50
N ALA A 154 9.76 12.77 2.89
CA ALA A 154 8.50 13.42 3.25
C ALA A 154 8.09 13.14 4.69
N THR A 155 8.23 11.90 5.18
CA THR A 155 7.93 11.57 6.59
C THR A 155 8.78 12.39 7.54
N VAL A 156 10.10 12.44 7.31
CA VAL A 156 11.02 13.22 8.13
C VAL A 156 10.60 14.69 8.15
N LEU A 157 10.28 15.27 6.98
CA LEU A 157 9.87 16.67 6.90
C LEU A 157 8.50 16.92 7.54
N MET A 158 7.51 16.04 7.34
CA MET A 158 6.17 16.18 7.94
C MET A 158 6.22 16.14 9.46
N VAL A 159 7.09 15.28 10.02
CA VAL A 159 7.30 15.17 11.47
C VAL A 159 8.07 16.39 12.00
N VAL A 160 9.14 16.82 11.33
CA VAL A 160 9.97 17.96 11.78
C VAL A 160 9.22 19.30 11.68
N LEU A 161 8.36 19.45 10.67
CA LEU A 161 7.63 20.70 10.39
C LEU A 161 6.22 20.71 11.01
N ASP A 162 5.93 19.79 11.92
CA ASP A 162 4.68 19.69 12.70
C ASP A 162 3.41 19.90 11.87
N GLY A 163 3.19 19.01 10.90
CA GLY A 163 1.89 18.94 10.21
C GLY A 163 1.83 19.56 8.81
N SER A 164 2.97 19.71 8.14
CA SER A 164 3.00 20.03 6.71
C SER A 164 2.60 18.82 5.84
N TYR A 165 1.39 18.29 6.01
CA TYR A 165 0.88 17.06 5.37
C TYR A 165 0.87 17.11 3.83
N TRP A 166 0.81 18.32 3.28
CA TRP A 166 0.93 18.57 1.84
C TRP A 166 2.27 18.09 1.26
N ILE A 167 3.29 17.84 2.09
CA ILE A 167 4.55 17.23 1.64
C ILE A 167 4.34 15.82 1.08
N ALA A 168 3.30 15.10 1.53
CA ALA A 168 2.89 13.83 0.93
C ALA A 168 2.50 13.96 -0.56
N VAL A 169 2.03 15.14 -1.00
CA VAL A 169 1.81 15.42 -2.42
C VAL A 169 3.12 15.35 -3.18
N PHE A 170 4.20 15.94 -2.67
CA PHE A 170 5.49 15.89 -3.33
C PHE A 170 6.07 14.47 -3.35
N ALA A 171 5.86 13.68 -2.30
CA ALA A 171 6.24 12.26 -2.30
C ALA A 171 5.47 11.45 -3.36
N PHE A 172 4.16 11.64 -3.44
CA PHE A 172 3.32 11.01 -4.46
C PHE A 172 3.70 11.48 -5.88
N VAL A 173 3.89 12.79 -6.06
CA VAL A 173 4.32 13.38 -7.34
C VAL A 173 5.70 12.87 -7.72
N ALA A 174 6.66 12.73 -6.80
CA ALA A 174 7.96 12.12 -7.10
C ALA A 174 7.83 10.64 -7.50
N SER A 175 6.90 9.90 -6.85
CA SER A 175 6.61 8.50 -7.18
C SER A 175 5.99 8.34 -8.58
N THR A 176 5.27 9.36 -9.07
CA THR A 176 4.62 9.38 -10.39
C THR A 176 5.39 10.11 -11.48
N LEU A 177 6.20 11.13 -11.16
CA LEU A 177 6.95 11.91 -12.15
C LEU A 177 8.11 11.12 -12.77
N HIS A 178 8.46 9.97 -12.21
CA HIS A 178 9.28 9.00 -12.92
C HIS A 178 8.66 8.61 -14.29
N PHE A 179 7.32 8.71 -14.45
CA PHE A 179 6.63 8.51 -15.72
C PHE A 179 6.84 9.62 -16.77
N GLY A 180 7.48 10.75 -16.45
CA GLY A 180 7.53 11.93 -17.32
C GLY A 180 8.90 12.53 -17.62
N LEU A 181 9.86 12.48 -16.68
CA LEU A 181 11.10 13.27 -16.80
C LEU A 181 12.31 12.53 -17.42
N PHE A 182 12.29 11.20 -17.51
CA PHE A 182 13.47 10.40 -17.92
C PHE A 182 13.31 9.58 -19.21
N GLY A 183 12.33 9.90 -20.07
CA GLY A 183 12.28 9.34 -21.44
C GLY A 183 11.87 7.87 -21.56
N ILE A 184 11.10 7.34 -20.61
CA ILE A 184 10.59 5.96 -20.58
C ILE A 184 9.14 5.96 -21.14
N PRO A 185 8.74 5.00 -22.00
CA PRO A 185 7.47 5.06 -22.72
C PRO A 185 6.25 5.21 -21.80
N ARG A 186 5.32 6.08 -22.23
CA ARG A 186 4.03 6.36 -21.57
C ARG A 186 3.30 5.07 -21.16
N PRO A 187 2.57 5.06 -20.04
CA PRO A 187 1.73 3.93 -19.67
C PRO A 187 0.65 3.74 -20.73
N ALA A 188 0.82 2.71 -21.56
CA ALA A 188 -0.28 2.12 -22.29
C ALA A 188 -1.13 1.36 -21.27
N ARG A 189 -2.10 2.07 -20.69
CA ARG A 189 -3.24 1.57 -19.89
C ARG A 189 -2.94 1.25 -18.43
N ILE A 190 -3.75 1.82 -17.52
CA ILE A 190 -3.97 1.28 -16.17
C ILE A 190 -4.73 -0.03 -16.38
N GLU A 191 -4.02 -1.15 -16.34
CA GLU A 191 -4.58 -2.47 -16.52
C GLU A 191 -4.86 -3.08 -15.16
N TRP A 192 -6.15 -3.26 -14.87
CA TRP A 192 -6.59 -4.08 -13.76
C TRP A 192 -6.51 -5.53 -14.24
N ASP A 193 -5.47 -6.24 -13.82
CA ASP A 193 -5.24 -7.60 -14.25
C ASP A 193 -6.16 -8.56 -13.50
N PHE A 194 -7.31 -8.81 -14.11
CA PHE A 194 -8.28 -9.81 -13.64
C PHE A 194 -7.92 -11.23 -14.10
N ARG A 195 -6.87 -11.41 -14.91
CA ARG A 195 -6.58 -12.66 -15.59
C ARG A 195 -5.37 -13.34 -14.95
N SER A 196 -5.58 -14.51 -14.35
CA SER A 196 -4.56 -15.25 -13.61
C SER A 196 -3.56 -16.01 -14.49
N ASP A 197 -3.36 -15.60 -15.75
CA ASP A 197 -2.71 -16.44 -16.75
C ASP A 197 -1.18 -16.29 -16.66
N ASP A 198 -0.60 -16.95 -15.64
CA ASP A 198 0.70 -17.62 -15.80
C ASP A 198 0.50 -18.76 -16.82
N HIS A 199 0.23 -18.42 -18.09
CA HIS A 199 0.49 -19.36 -19.15
C HIS A 199 2.01 -19.42 -19.30
N SER A 200 2.57 -20.42 -18.62
CA SER A 200 3.66 -21.26 -19.12
C SER A 200 4.15 -20.81 -20.48
N ALA A 201 5.26 -20.10 -20.49
CA ALA A 201 6.19 -20.09 -21.59
C ALA A 201 6.66 -21.54 -21.82
N SER A 202 5.82 -22.32 -22.48
CA SER A 202 6.14 -23.61 -23.07
C SER A 202 5.55 -23.60 -24.49
N VAL A 203 6.07 -22.70 -25.30
CA VAL A 203 6.16 -22.94 -26.74
C VAL A 203 7.66 -23.03 -27.02
N ARG A 204 8.15 -24.27 -26.98
CA ARG A 204 9.29 -24.73 -27.77
C ARG A 204 8.80 -25.89 -28.60
#